data_AF-A0A7V9V4K7-F1
#
_entry.id   AF-A0A7V9V4K7-F1
#
_cell.length_a   1.000
_cell.length_b   1.000
_cell.length_c   1.000
_cell.angle_alpha   90.00
_cell.angle_beta   90.00
_cell.angle_gamma   90.00
#
_symmetry.space_group_name_H-M   'P 1'
#
loop_
_entity.id
_entity.type
_entity.pdbx_description
1 polymer ?
#
loop_
_entity_poly.entity_id
_entity_poly.type
_entity_poly.pdbx_seq_one_letter_code
_entity_poly.pdbx_strand_id
1 'polypeptide(L)'
;MATELKEKIEVGLVESRMVVLVVQVLLGFACRAPFEPGFEKLPPLAQTMKMVSFALLIVTLALLLAIPAYHRIAAGGENTRDCEAILRRFTAAALCPFATALGIDVGLASFVALGASAGVITAVAVTGIAVTCWYAVAYIRRASTPSKSGEDMEQKTEATPIKDKIKQVLTECRIVLPGTQAFLGFQLSAFLTDAFAKLPRPEQLLHLGALGLVALSGIILMTPAAYHRIAEKGNMTPQFLRLASILLLCAMVPFALGICVDFYVVLSKVIHAPGVAFGIATAAFLTFAGLWFAFPMWSRHNEAGRGSGSQTLALPN
;
A
#
# COMPACT_ATOMS: atom_id res chain seq x y z
N MET A 1 7.57 -13.28 -28.65
CA MET A 1 8.45 -13.60 -27.49
C MET A 1 9.24 -12.38 -27.00
N ALA A 2 9.99 -11.66 -27.85
CA ALA A 2 10.78 -10.50 -27.41
C ALA A 2 9.92 -9.33 -26.87
N THR A 3 8.79 -9.03 -27.50
CA THR A 3 7.86 -7.97 -27.07
C THR A 3 7.24 -8.25 -25.70
N GLU A 4 6.90 -9.51 -25.42
CA GLU A 4 6.30 -9.93 -24.16
C GLU A 4 7.29 -9.81 -22.99
N LEU A 5 8.55 -10.22 -23.20
CA LEU A 5 9.60 -10.11 -22.20
C LEU A 5 9.91 -8.64 -21.86
N LYS A 6 9.97 -7.78 -22.88
CA LYS A 6 10.12 -6.33 -22.70
C LYS A 6 9.01 -5.76 -21.82
N GLU A 7 7.75 -6.08 -22.11
CA GLU A 7 6.60 -5.59 -21.34
C GLU A 7 6.65 -6.07 -19.86
N LYS A 8 7.01 -7.34 -19.63
CA LYS A 8 7.15 -7.91 -18.27
C LYS A 8 8.21 -7.22 -17.42
N ILE A 9 9.35 -6.90 -18.03
CA ILE A 9 10.46 -6.21 -17.36
C ILE A 9 10.10 -4.75 -17.13
N GLU A 10 9.51 -4.07 -18.11
CA GLU A 10 9.08 -2.67 -17.96
C GLU A 10 8.12 -2.50 -16.79
N VAL A 11 7.03 -3.27 -16.76
CA VAL A 11 6.06 -3.25 -15.65
C VAL A 11 6.72 -3.64 -14.33
N GLY A 12 7.74 -4.50 -14.39
CA GLY A 12 8.46 -4.99 -13.22
C GLY A 12 9.39 -4.00 -12.56
N LEU A 13 10.11 -3.24 -13.37
CA LEU A 13 10.90 -2.10 -12.88
C LEU A 13 9.98 -1.04 -12.27
N VAL A 14 8.84 -0.82 -12.93
CA VAL A 14 7.74 0.04 -12.49
C VAL A 14 7.26 -0.44 -11.11
N GLU A 15 6.91 -1.71 -10.92
CA GLU A 15 6.47 -2.26 -9.63
C GLU A 15 7.56 -2.26 -8.55
N SER A 16 8.80 -2.62 -8.92
CA SER A 16 9.93 -2.56 -7.99
C SER A 16 10.11 -1.14 -7.47
N ARG A 17 10.00 -0.12 -8.34
CA ARG A 17 10.04 1.28 -7.93
C ARG A 17 8.94 1.64 -6.94
N MET A 18 7.73 1.09 -7.09
CA MET A 18 6.64 1.27 -6.12
C MET A 18 7.07 0.81 -4.73
N VAL A 19 7.63 -0.40 -4.61
CA VAL A 19 8.07 -0.97 -3.32
C VAL A 19 9.30 -0.24 -2.77
N VAL A 20 10.27 0.13 -3.62
CA VAL A 20 11.47 0.88 -3.20
C VAL A 20 11.10 2.22 -2.56
N LEU A 21 10.20 2.99 -3.17
CA LEU A 21 9.77 4.28 -2.62
C LEU A 21 9.13 4.11 -1.24
N VAL A 22 8.31 3.06 -1.06
CA VAL A 22 7.72 2.73 0.25
C VAL A 22 8.81 2.49 1.29
N VAL A 23 9.77 1.61 0.98
CA VAL A 23 10.83 1.25 1.91
C VAL A 23 11.70 2.47 2.25
N GLN A 24 11.99 3.33 1.28
CA GLN A 24 12.78 4.55 1.49
C GLN A 24 12.12 5.52 2.47
N VAL A 25 10.80 5.71 2.37
CA VAL A 25 10.06 6.60 3.28
C VAL A 25 10.13 6.05 4.71
N LEU A 26 9.79 4.78 4.91
CA LEU A 26 9.83 4.15 6.24
C LEU A 26 11.26 4.09 6.81
N LEU A 27 12.27 3.86 5.96
CA LEU A 27 13.67 3.89 6.36
C LEU A 27 14.08 5.27 6.88
N GLY A 28 13.61 6.35 6.25
CA GLY A 28 13.84 7.72 6.73
C GLY A 28 13.32 7.94 8.16
N PHE A 29 12.11 7.43 8.46
CA PHE A 29 11.56 7.48 9.82
C PHE A 29 12.30 6.57 10.79
N ALA A 30 12.73 5.40 10.34
CA ALA A 30 13.55 4.50 11.15
C ALA A 30 14.92 5.12 11.50
N CYS A 31 15.54 5.86 10.58
CA CYS A 31 16.75 6.66 10.86
C CYS A 31 16.50 7.75 11.89
N ARG A 32 15.32 8.39 11.88
CA ARG A 32 14.96 9.46 12.80
C ARG A 32 14.66 8.95 14.22
N ALA A 33 14.13 7.73 14.34
CA ALA A 33 13.62 7.18 15.60
C ALA A 33 14.60 7.26 16.80
N PRO A 34 15.90 6.92 16.68
CA PRO A 34 16.84 7.01 17.80
C PRO A 34 17.08 8.43 18.32
N PHE A 35 16.79 9.45 17.51
CA PHE A 35 16.98 10.86 17.86
C PHE A 35 15.73 11.48 18.51
N GLU A 36 14.63 10.74 18.60
CA GLU A 36 13.42 11.21 19.26
C GLU A 36 13.50 10.95 20.79
N PRO A 37 13.07 11.90 21.63
CA PRO A 37 13.27 11.85 23.09
C PRO A 37 12.56 10.66 23.77
N GLY A 38 11.51 10.12 23.16
CA GLY A 38 10.81 8.94 23.64
C GLY A 38 11.59 7.64 23.42
N PHE A 39 12.57 7.60 22.53
CA PHE A 39 13.37 6.39 22.28
C PHE A 39 14.21 6.00 23.50
N GLU A 40 14.83 6.99 24.17
CA GLU A 40 15.63 6.76 25.39
C GLU A 40 14.77 6.24 26.56
N LYS A 41 13.46 6.52 26.55
CA LYS A 41 12.51 6.08 27.59
C LYS A 41 12.01 4.65 27.37
N LEU A 42 12.26 4.06 26.20
CA LEU A 42 11.85 2.70 25.89
C LEU A 42 12.71 1.68 26.66
N PRO A 43 12.14 0.53 27.06
CA PRO A 43 12.93 -0.58 27.58
C PRO A 43 13.98 -1.06 26.56
N PRO A 44 15.12 -1.62 27.01
CA PRO A 44 16.20 -2.06 26.11
C PRO A 44 15.74 -3.06 25.03
N LEU A 45 14.78 -3.92 25.36
CA LEU A 45 14.18 -4.86 24.40
C LEU A 45 13.46 -4.12 23.26
N ALA A 46 12.68 -3.08 23.57
CA ALA A 46 11.94 -2.28 22.59
C ALA A 46 12.88 -1.46 21.69
N GLN A 47 13.97 -0.92 22.25
CA GLN A 47 15.03 -0.26 21.47
C GLN A 47 15.68 -1.24 20.49
N THR A 48 16.02 -2.44 20.96
CA THR A 48 16.64 -3.49 20.13
C THR A 48 15.67 -3.92 19.02
N MET A 49 14.39 -4.13 19.33
CA MET A 49 13.37 -4.43 18.32
C MET A 49 13.28 -3.32 17.26
N LYS A 50 13.33 -2.04 17.66
CA LYS A 50 13.35 -0.94 16.68
C LYS A 50 14.59 -0.98 15.79
N MET A 51 15.75 -1.33 16.33
CA MET A 51 16.99 -1.49 15.56
C MET A 51 16.95 -2.71 14.62
N VAL A 52 16.31 -3.81 15.06
CA VAL A 52 16.05 -4.97 14.20
C VAL A 52 15.14 -4.59 13.03
N SER A 53 14.03 -3.87 13.29
CA SER A 53 13.15 -3.34 12.24
C SER A 53 13.92 -2.47 11.25
N PHE A 54 14.76 -1.57 11.74
CA PHE A 54 15.60 -0.73 10.88
C PHE A 54 16.56 -1.55 10.00
N ALA A 55 17.25 -2.54 10.57
CA ALA A 55 18.13 -3.42 9.81
C ALA A 55 17.37 -4.23 8.75
N LEU A 56 16.16 -4.71 9.06
CA LEU A 56 15.29 -5.39 8.10
C LEU A 56 14.86 -4.48 6.93
N LEU A 57 14.60 -3.20 7.19
CA LEU A 57 14.32 -2.22 6.13
C LEU A 57 15.55 -1.98 5.23
N ILE A 58 16.76 -1.95 5.81
CA ILE A 58 18.01 -1.85 5.03
C ILE A 58 18.18 -3.08 4.13
N VAL A 59 17.99 -4.29 4.66
CA VAL A 59 18.06 -5.54 3.89
C VAL A 59 17.01 -5.54 2.77
N THR A 60 15.79 -5.12 3.06
CA THR A 60 14.71 -4.96 2.07
C THR A 60 15.13 -4.02 0.95
N LEU A 61 15.66 -2.84 1.30
CA LEU A 61 16.12 -1.86 0.32
C LEU A 61 17.27 -2.41 -0.54
N ALA A 62 18.25 -3.08 0.07
CA ALA A 62 19.39 -3.65 -0.64
C ALA A 62 18.94 -4.70 -1.67
N LEU A 63 18.02 -5.59 -1.30
CA LEU A 63 17.45 -6.58 -2.21
C LEU A 63 16.73 -5.93 -3.40
N LEU A 64 15.95 -4.88 -3.15
CA LEU A 64 15.20 -4.20 -4.21
C LEU A 64 16.12 -3.37 -5.13
N LEU A 65 17.12 -2.69 -4.59
CA LEU A 65 18.09 -1.91 -5.38
C LEU A 65 19.06 -2.79 -6.17
N ALA A 66 19.22 -4.06 -5.79
CA ALA A 66 20.00 -5.01 -6.58
C ALA A 66 19.36 -5.29 -7.95
N ILE A 67 18.05 -5.07 -8.13
CA ILE A 67 17.33 -5.26 -9.40
C ILE A 67 17.83 -4.31 -10.49
N PRO A 68 17.75 -2.97 -10.35
CA PRO A 68 18.27 -2.05 -11.37
C PRO A 68 19.79 -2.16 -11.52
N ALA A 69 20.52 -2.45 -10.43
CA ALA A 69 21.96 -2.68 -10.49
C ALA A 69 22.30 -3.89 -11.40
N TYR A 70 21.62 -5.01 -11.22
CA TYR A 70 21.79 -6.18 -12.09
C TYR A 70 21.41 -5.88 -13.53
N HIS A 71 20.25 -5.24 -13.75
CA HIS A 71 19.77 -4.89 -15.09
C HIS A 71 20.78 -4.00 -15.85
N ARG A 72 21.47 -3.09 -15.16
CA ARG A 72 22.43 -2.20 -15.81
C ARG A 72 23.84 -2.78 -15.93
N ILE A 73 24.32 -3.50 -14.91
CA ILE A 73 25.71 -3.98 -14.84
C ILE A 73 25.85 -5.34 -15.53
N ALA A 74 25.02 -6.32 -15.18
CA ALA A 74 25.14 -7.68 -15.68
C ALA A 74 24.45 -7.86 -17.04
N ALA A 75 23.29 -7.22 -17.23
CA ALA A 75 22.51 -7.36 -18.46
C ALA A 75 22.76 -6.23 -19.48
N GLY A 76 23.58 -5.22 -19.17
CA GLY A 76 23.87 -4.12 -20.09
C GLY A 76 22.65 -3.28 -20.49
N GLY A 77 21.53 -3.38 -19.76
CA GLY A 77 20.24 -2.78 -20.13
C GLY A 77 19.37 -3.62 -21.06
N GLU A 78 19.80 -4.84 -21.42
CA GLU A 78 19.04 -5.75 -22.27
C GLU A 78 17.97 -6.52 -21.50
N ASN A 79 16.84 -6.75 -22.18
CA ASN A 79 15.70 -7.48 -21.63
C ASN A 79 15.95 -9.00 -21.73
N THR A 80 16.53 -9.60 -20.70
CA THR A 80 16.85 -11.04 -20.65
C THR A 80 15.92 -11.82 -19.71
N ARG A 81 15.83 -13.14 -19.89
CA ARG A 81 15.05 -14.02 -18.99
C ARG A 81 15.62 -14.07 -17.57
N ASP A 82 16.95 -13.90 -17.44
CA ASP A 82 17.61 -13.86 -16.14
C ASP A 82 17.24 -12.59 -15.35
N CYS A 83 17.10 -11.45 -16.04
CA CYS A 83 16.58 -10.22 -15.42
C CYS A 83 15.18 -10.43 -14.84
N GLU A 84 14.28 -11.08 -15.59
CA GLU A 84 12.93 -11.40 -15.11
C GLU A 84 12.97 -12.33 -13.89
N ALA A 85 13.84 -13.35 -13.91
CA ALA A 85 14.00 -14.29 -12.81
C ALA A 85 14.54 -13.62 -11.53
N ILE A 86 15.54 -12.75 -11.66
CA ILE A 86 16.13 -12.00 -10.54
C ILE A 86 15.14 -11.00 -9.97
N LEU A 87 14.47 -10.22 -10.84
CA LEU A 87 13.42 -9.31 -10.45
C LEU A 87 12.35 -10.01 -9.60
N ARG A 88 11.89 -11.19 -10.04
CA ARG A 88 10.90 -11.99 -9.30
C ARG A 88 11.44 -12.48 -7.95
N ARG A 89 12.64 -13.06 -7.93
CA ARG A 89 13.26 -13.61 -6.72
C ARG A 89 13.50 -12.53 -5.66
N PHE A 90 14.08 -11.41 -6.05
CA PHE A 90 14.43 -10.35 -5.10
C PHE A 90 13.20 -9.60 -4.60
N THR A 91 12.21 -9.32 -5.45
CA THR A 91 10.94 -8.74 -5.02
C THR A 91 10.23 -9.66 -4.03
N ALA A 92 10.15 -10.97 -4.34
CA ALA A 92 9.54 -11.94 -3.44
C ALA A 92 10.34 -12.13 -2.14
N ALA A 93 11.67 -12.07 -2.17
CA ALA A 93 12.51 -12.17 -0.97
C ALA A 93 12.42 -10.93 -0.08
N ALA A 94 12.25 -9.73 -0.66
CA ALA A 94 12.20 -8.48 0.06
C ALA A 94 10.91 -8.27 0.87
N LEU A 95 9.78 -8.88 0.47
CA LEU A 95 8.49 -8.70 1.15
C LEU A 95 8.46 -9.28 2.57
N CYS A 96 9.20 -10.35 2.85
CA CYS A 96 9.24 -10.99 4.18
C CYS A 96 9.92 -10.12 5.26
N PRO A 97 11.17 -9.63 5.08
CA PRO A 97 11.79 -8.71 6.04
C PRO A 97 10.99 -7.41 6.15
N PHE A 98 10.39 -6.92 5.06
CA PHE A 98 9.52 -5.75 5.09
C PHE A 98 8.26 -5.95 5.95
N ALA A 99 7.55 -7.08 5.80
CA ALA A 99 6.38 -7.42 6.62
C ALA A 99 6.73 -7.46 8.10
N THR A 100 7.89 -8.04 8.42
CA THR A 100 8.38 -8.19 9.79
C THR A 100 8.74 -6.83 10.39
N ALA A 101 9.43 -5.97 9.63
CA ALA A 101 9.75 -4.61 10.06
C ALA A 101 8.48 -3.79 10.35
N LEU A 102 7.50 -3.86 9.43
CA LEU A 102 6.21 -3.19 9.60
C LEU A 102 5.47 -3.69 10.86
N GLY A 103 5.46 -5.00 11.10
CA GLY A 103 4.87 -5.58 12.30
C GLY A 103 5.56 -5.12 13.57
N ILE A 104 6.89 -5.10 13.60
CA ILE A 104 7.66 -4.59 14.74
C ILE A 104 7.33 -3.12 15.01
N ASP A 105 7.25 -2.29 13.97
CA ASP A 105 7.00 -0.86 14.11
C ASP A 105 5.59 -0.58 14.67
N VAL A 106 4.55 -1.23 14.14
CA VAL A 106 3.18 -1.10 14.66
C VAL A 106 3.04 -1.75 16.05
N GLY A 107 3.76 -2.85 16.29
CA GLY A 107 3.89 -3.50 17.58
C GLY A 107 4.50 -2.59 18.64
N LEU A 108 5.55 -1.84 18.28
CA LEU A 108 6.18 -0.88 19.16
C LEU A 108 5.24 0.28 19.51
N ALA A 109 4.50 0.81 18.53
CA ALA A 109 3.48 1.82 18.79
C ALA A 109 2.40 1.31 19.76
N SER A 110 1.95 0.07 19.56
CA SER A 110 0.99 -0.60 20.44
C SER A 110 1.57 -0.85 21.84
N PHE A 111 2.85 -1.21 21.93
CA PHE A 111 3.58 -1.37 23.19
C PHE A 111 3.56 -0.08 24.00
N VAL A 112 3.87 1.05 23.35
CA VAL A 112 3.89 2.37 24.00
C VAL A 112 2.50 2.78 24.48
N ALA A 113 1.45 2.50 23.70
CA ALA A 113 0.09 2.90 24.04
C ALA A 113 -0.59 2.00 25.08
N LEU A 114 -0.47 0.67 24.93
CA LEU A 114 -1.27 -0.34 25.62
C LEU A 114 -0.44 -1.32 26.46
N GLY A 115 0.88 -1.33 26.34
CA GLY A 115 1.79 -2.21 27.06
C GLY A 115 2.22 -3.47 26.29
N ALA A 116 2.98 -4.33 26.98
CA ALA A 116 3.76 -5.41 26.36
C ALA A 116 2.93 -6.44 25.58
N SER A 117 1.83 -6.91 26.17
CA SER A 117 0.97 -7.94 25.55
C SER A 117 0.36 -7.45 24.24
N ALA A 118 -0.18 -6.22 24.24
CA ALA A 118 -0.74 -5.60 23.05
C ALA A 118 0.32 -5.45 21.96
N GLY A 119 1.54 -5.02 22.31
CA GLY A 119 2.65 -4.89 21.36
C GLY A 119 3.02 -6.19 20.64
N VAL A 120 3.09 -7.31 21.37
CA VAL A 120 3.39 -8.61 20.76
C VAL A 120 2.24 -9.08 19.88
N ILE A 121 1.00 -8.96 20.35
CA ILE A 121 -0.19 -9.37 19.59
C ILE A 121 -0.28 -8.61 18.28
N THR A 122 -0.13 -7.27 18.30
CA THR A 122 -0.23 -6.47 17.09
C THR A 122 0.96 -6.70 16.17
N ALA A 123 2.18 -6.91 16.68
CA ALA A 123 3.32 -7.26 15.84
C ALA A 123 3.10 -8.56 15.06
N VAL A 124 2.63 -9.61 15.75
CA VAL A 124 2.32 -10.90 15.14
C VAL A 124 1.15 -10.77 14.16
N ALA A 125 0.09 -10.07 14.55
CA ALA A 125 -1.09 -9.88 13.70
C ALA A 125 -0.75 -9.11 12.41
N VAL A 126 -0.06 -7.98 12.50
CA VAL A 126 0.32 -7.16 11.34
C VAL A 126 1.27 -7.92 10.42
N THR A 127 2.28 -8.60 10.97
CA THR A 127 3.20 -9.44 10.18
C THR A 127 2.44 -10.57 9.49
N GLY A 128 1.56 -11.26 10.22
CA GLY A 128 0.75 -12.37 9.71
C GLY A 128 -0.21 -11.92 8.61
N ILE A 129 -0.90 -10.79 8.80
CA ILE A 129 -1.79 -10.20 7.79
C ILE A 129 -0.98 -9.83 6.54
N ALA A 130 0.16 -9.13 6.70
CA ALA A 130 1.00 -8.73 5.58
C ALA A 130 1.52 -9.94 4.77
N VAL A 131 2.10 -10.95 5.46
CA VAL A 131 2.59 -12.17 4.82
C VAL A 131 1.46 -12.94 4.14
N THR A 132 0.30 -13.06 4.79
CA THR A 132 -0.86 -13.75 4.20
C THR A 132 -1.36 -13.01 2.97
N CYS A 133 -1.48 -11.68 3.04
CA CYS A 133 -1.96 -10.87 1.92
C CYS A 133 -1.00 -10.94 0.72
N TRP A 134 0.32 -10.89 0.96
CA TRP A 134 1.31 -10.84 -0.11
C TRP A 134 1.70 -12.21 -0.67
N TYR A 135 1.80 -13.25 0.16
CA TYR A 135 2.22 -14.59 -0.27
C TYR A 135 1.06 -15.58 -0.39
N ALA A 136 0.11 -15.61 0.56
CA ALA A 136 -0.94 -16.62 0.56
C ALA A 136 -1.98 -16.37 -0.55
N VAL A 137 -2.41 -15.11 -0.76
CA VAL A 137 -3.28 -14.75 -1.90
C VAL A 137 -2.62 -15.13 -3.22
N ALA A 138 -1.29 -14.96 -3.31
CA ALA A 138 -0.54 -15.32 -4.50
C ALA A 138 -0.40 -16.84 -4.71
N TYR A 139 -0.27 -17.61 -3.62
CA TYR A 139 -0.13 -19.06 -3.67
C TYR A 139 -1.45 -19.77 -3.98
N ILE A 140 -2.55 -19.35 -3.33
CA ILE A 140 -3.87 -20.00 -3.47
C ILE A 140 -4.40 -19.90 -4.91
N ARG A 141 -4.22 -18.76 -5.57
CA ARG A 141 -4.74 -18.54 -6.93
C ARG A 141 -3.84 -19.07 -8.04
N ARG A 142 -2.58 -19.42 -7.75
CA ARG A 142 -1.68 -20.08 -8.69
C ARG A 142 -2.17 -21.47 -9.12
N ALA A 143 -3.01 -22.12 -8.30
CA ALA A 143 -3.59 -23.44 -8.60
C ALA A 143 -4.83 -23.39 -9.51
N SER A 144 -5.42 -22.21 -9.72
CA SER A 144 -6.70 -22.05 -10.43
C SER A 144 -6.56 -21.45 -11.82
N THR A 145 -5.34 -21.39 -12.38
CA THR A 145 -5.09 -20.88 -13.73
C THR A 145 -4.93 -22.05 -14.72
N PRO A 146 -6.02 -22.59 -15.29
CA PRO A 146 -5.88 -23.33 -16.54
C PRO A 146 -5.43 -22.30 -17.59
N SER A 147 -4.22 -22.51 -18.12
CA SER A 147 -3.70 -21.79 -19.27
C SER A 147 -4.64 -22.04 -20.45
N LYS A 148 -5.66 -21.21 -20.63
CA LYS A 148 -6.33 -21.10 -21.93
C LYS A 148 -5.48 -20.21 -22.82
N SER A 149 -4.58 -20.89 -23.53
CA SER A 149 -3.92 -20.42 -24.72
C SER A 149 -4.97 -20.06 -25.77
N GLY A 150 -4.89 -18.84 -26.31
CA GLY A 150 -5.34 -18.50 -27.66
C GLY A 150 -6.84 -18.44 -27.92
N GLU A 151 -7.22 -17.39 -28.65
CA GLU A 151 -8.40 -17.35 -29.53
C GLU A 151 -9.75 -17.21 -28.81
N ASP A 152 -10.11 -15.94 -28.60
CA ASP A 152 -11.44 -15.35 -28.86
C ASP A 152 -11.66 -14.16 -27.93
N MET A 153 -11.23 -12.99 -28.37
CA MET A 153 -11.82 -11.70 -28.00
C MET A 153 -11.47 -10.70 -29.09
N GLU A 154 -11.94 -11.01 -30.30
CA GLU A 154 -12.29 -9.96 -31.25
C GLU A 154 -13.60 -9.35 -30.73
N GLN A 155 -13.49 -8.27 -29.94
CA GLN A 155 -14.65 -7.45 -29.60
C GLN A 155 -14.39 -5.98 -29.88
N LYS A 156 -14.99 -5.55 -30.98
CA LYS A 156 -15.32 -4.19 -31.38
C LYS A 156 -15.70 -3.31 -30.20
N THR A 157 -14.91 -2.25 -30.02
CA THR A 157 -15.22 -0.86 -29.66
C THR A 157 -13.88 -0.26 -29.20
N GLU A 158 -13.62 1.02 -29.46
CA GLU A 158 -12.41 1.80 -29.15
C GLU A 158 -11.97 1.77 -27.66
N ALA A 159 -11.67 0.59 -27.11
CA ALA A 159 -11.38 0.39 -25.70
C ALA A 159 -9.88 0.16 -25.50
N THR A 160 -9.31 0.86 -24.52
CA THR A 160 -7.89 0.75 -24.13
C THR A 160 -7.47 -0.71 -23.90
N PRO A 161 -6.32 -1.16 -24.45
CA PRO A 161 -5.81 -2.53 -24.24
C PRO A 161 -5.65 -2.90 -22.76
N ILE A 162 -5.89 -4.17 -22.40
CA ILE A 162 -5.82 -4.65 -21.00
C ILE A 162 -4.46 -4.36 -20.36
N LYS A 163 -3.38 -4.51 -21.13
CA LYS A 163 -2.01 -4.21 -20.68
C LYS A 163 -1.83 -2.76 -20.26
N ASP A 164 -2.44 -1.82 -20.98
CA ASP A 164 -2.37 -0.40 -20.65
C ASP A 164 -3.23 -0.10 -19.43
N LYS A 165 -4.40 -0.73 -19.29
CA LYS A 165 -5.22 -0.66 -18.08
C LYS A 165 -4.49 -1.19 -16.84
N ILE A 166 -3.69 -2.26 -16.99
CA ILE A 166 -2.85 -2.79 -15.90
C ILE A 166 -1.75 -1.79 -15.52
N LYS A 167 -1.07 -1.20 -16.50
CA LYS A 167 -0.09 -0.12 -16.23
C LYS A 167 -0.75 1.07 -15.54
N GLN A 168 -1.95 1.44 -15.95
CA GLN A 168 -2.74 2.52 -15.35
C GLN A 168 -3.09 2.22 -13.89
N VAL A 169 -3.71 1.08 -13.58
CA VAL A 169 -4.10 0.75 -12.18
C VAL A 169 -2.88 0.64 -11.26
N LEU A 170 -1.74 0.11 -11.75
CA LEU A 170 -0.49 0.09 -11.00
C LEU A 170 0.10 1.48 -10.79
N THR A 171 -0.15 2.41 -11.71
CA THR A 171 0.23 3.81 -11.57
C THR A 171 -0.70 4.54 -10.60
N GLU A 172 -2.00 4.29 -10.66
CA GLU A 172 -2.99 4.80 -9.69
C GLU A 172 -2.64 4.35 -8.26
N CYS A 173 -2.26 3.08 -8.07
CA CYS A 173 -1.77 2.59 -6.78
C CYS A 173 -0.55 3.39 -6.28
N ARG A 174 0.35 3.83 -7.18
CA ARG A 174 1.54 4.63 -6.82
C ARG A 174 1.24 6.07 -6.50
N ILE A 175 0.11 6.59 -6.94
CA ILE A 175 -0.28 7.94 -6.54
C ILE A 175 -0.64 7.92 -5.05
N VAL A 176 -1.33 6.86 -4.60
CA VAL A 176 -1.83 6.75 -3.22
C VAL A 176 -0.76 6.24 -2.27
N LEU A 177 -0.01 5.21 -2.68
CA LEU A 177 0.85 4.44 -1.77
C LEU A 177 1.95 5.26 -1.06
N PRO A 178 2.74 6.12 -1.74
CA PRO A 178 3.75 6.94 -1.05
C PRO A 178 3.14 7.86 0.01
N GLY A 179 1.94 8.40 -0.27
CA GLY A 179 1.19 9.20 0.71
C GLY A 179 0.83 8.38 1.95
N THR A 180 0.27 7.18 1.75
CA THR A 180 -0.04 6.24 2.84
C THR A 180 1.17 5.91 3.71
N GLN A 181 2.34 5.71 3.09
CA GLN A 181 3.57 5.39 3.82
C GLN A 181 4.17 6.57 4.56
N ALA A 182 4.07 7.77 3.99
CA ALA A 182 4.48 8.98 4.69
C ALA A 182 3.66 9.17 5.96
N PHE A 183 2.32 9.08 5.86
CA PHE A 183 1.43 9.13 7.03
C PHE A 183 1.77 8.06 8.06
N LEU A 184 1.95 6.81 7.63
CA LEU A 184 2.32 5.71 8.51
C LEU A 184 3.62 6.01 9.28
N GLY A 185 4.66 6.48 8.58
CA GLY A 185 5.94 6.81 9.18
C GLY A 185 5.89 8.02 10.12
N PHE A 186 5.13 9.07 9.77
CA PHE A 186 4.91 10.22 10.66
C PHE A 186 4.19 9.81 11.94
N GLN A 187 3.15 8.97 11.84
CA GLN A 187 2.45 8.42 13.00
C GLN A 187 3.40 7.62 13.89
N LEU A 188 4.17 6.69 13.31
CA LEU A 188 5.17 5.90 14.05
C LEU A 188 6.20 6.80 14.75
N SER A 189 6.65 7.88 14.09
CA SER A 189 7.56 8.86 14.69
C SER A 189 6.89 9.60 15.85
N ALA A 190 5.61 9.93 15.76
CA ALA A 190 4.88 10.65 16.79
C ALA A 190 4.84 9.87 18.12
N PHE A 191 4.74 8.52 18.09
CA PHE A 191 4.79 7.66 19.29
C PHE A 191 6.09 7.79 20.09
N LEU A 192 7.17 8.23 19.46
CA LEU A 192 8.46 8.44 20.11
C LEU A 192 8.66 9.87 20.59
N THR A 193 7.64 10.73 20.51
CA THR A 193 7.74 12.13 20.97
C THR A 193 7.17 12.32 22.38
N ASP A 194 7.69 13.30 23.11
CA ASP A 194 7.10 13.73 24.39
C ASP A 194 5.68 14.30 24.22
N ALA A 195 5.37 14.82 23.03
CA ALA A 195 4.07 15.38 22.71
C ALA A 195 2.99 14.30 22.72
N PHE A 196 3.30 13.07 22.31
CA PHE A 196 2.38 11.93 22.37
C PHE A 196 2.15 11.45 23.80
N ALA A 197 3.23 11.33 24.60
CA ALA A 197 3.14 10.91 26.00
C ALA A 197 2.24 11.82 26.87
N LYS A 198 2.13 13.11 26.50
CA LYS A 198 1.28 14.11 27.16
C LYS A 198 -0.19 14.10 26.68
N LEU A 199 -0.53 13.34 25.63
CA LEU A 199 -1.92 13.24 25.18
C LEU A 199 -2.76 12.46 26.18
N PRO A 200 -4.06 12.78 26.34
CA PRO A 200 -4.95 11.96 27.14
C PRO A 200 -5.13 10.58 26.48
N ARG A 201 -5.50 9.59 27.30
CA ARG A 201 -5.56 8.18 26.87
C ARG A 201 -6.51 7.91 25.70
N PRO A 202 -7.73 8.49 25.62
CA PRO A 202 -8.62 8.29 24.48
C PRO A 202 -7.97 8.69 23.15
N GLU A 203 -7.26 9.81 23.11
CA GLU A 203 -6.59 10.32 21.92
C GLU A 203 -5.41 9.44 21.51
N GLN A 204 -4.66 8.89 22.47
CA GLN A 204 -3.61 7.91 22.19
C GLN A 204 -4.17 6.64 21.54
N LEU A 205 -5.35 6.17 22.00
CA LEU A 205 -6.02 5.00 21.43
C LEU A 205 -6.58 5.29 20.03
N LEU A 206 -7.15 6.47 19.82
CA LEU A 206 -7.61 6.90 18.50
C LEU A 206 -6.44 7.01 17.51
N HIS A 207 -5.31 7.58 17.93
CA HIS A 207 -4.09 7.65 17.12
C HIS A 207 -3.56 6.24 16.78
N LEU A 208 -3.59 5.30 17.73
CA LEU A 208 -3.21 3.91 17.48
C LEU A 208 -4.18 3.21 16.52
N GLY A 209 -5.48 3.45 16.65
CA GLY A 209 -6.49 2.94 15.73
C GLY A 209 -6.29 3.49 14.31
N ALA A 210 -6.00 4.79 14.19
CA ALA A 210 -5.66 5.44 12.93
C ALA A 210 -4.41 4.81 12.29
N LEU A 211 -3.35 4.60 13.08
CA LEU A 211 -2.13 3.90 12.64
C LEU A 211 -2.46 2.50 12.08
N GLY A 212 -3.30 1.73 12.77
CA GLY A 212 -3.72 0.41 12.31
C GLY A 212 -4.48 0.44 10.97
N LEU A 213 -5.37 1.42 10.78
CA LEU A 213 -6.10 1.63 9.53
C LEU A 213 -5.17 2.03 8.36
N VAL A 214 -4.23 2.94 8.61
CA VAL A 214 -3.24 3.36 7.60
C VAL A 214 -2.30 2.20 7.26
N ALA A 215 -1.85 1.43 8.26
CA ALA A 215 -1.03 0.23 8.04
C ALA A 215 -1.77 -0.81 7.19
N LEU A 216 -3.05 -1.07 7.50
CA LEU A 216 -3.89 -1.98 6.72
C LEU A 216 -4.05 -1.50 5.28
N SER A 217 -4.32 -0.21 5.07
CA SER A 217 -4.37 0.39 3.74
C SER A 217 -3.07 0.17 2.96
N GLY A 218 -1.93 0.40 3.60
CA GLY A 218 -0.61 0.17 3.01
C GLY A 218 -0.39 -1.29 2.59
N ILE A 219 -0.78 -2.24 3.44
CA ILE A 219 -0.70 -3.68 3.15
C ILE A 219 -1.55 -4.03 1.91
N ILE A 220 -2.79 -3.52 1.85
CA ILE A 220 -3.69 -3.76 0.73
C ILE A 220 -3.13 -3.14 -0.57
N LEU A 221 -2.64 -1.89 -0.54
CA LEU A 221 -2.07 -1.20 -1.71
C LEU A 221 -0.80 -1.85 -2.26
N MET A 222 -0.03 -2.55 -1.41
CA MET A 222 1.16 -3.29 -1.86
C MET A 222 0.82 -4.66 -2.47
N THR A 223 -0.38 -5.18 -2.19
CA THR A 223 -0.80 -6.51 -2.61
C THR A 223 -0.85 -6.71 -4.13
N PRO A 224 -1.35 -5.77 -4.97
CA PRO A 224 -1.37 -5.93 -6.42
C PRO A 224 0.02 -6.21 -7.01
N ALA A 225 1.05 -5.43 -6.63
CA ALA A 225 2.40 -5.62 -7.14
C ALA A 225 3.02 -6.96 -6.67
N ALA A 226 2.79 -7.34 -5.41
CA ALA A 226 3.23 -8.63 -4.87
C ALA A 226 2.55 -9.80 -5.60
N TYR A 227 1.23 -9.73 -5.75
CA TYR A 227 0.42 -10.74 -6.42
C TYR A 227 0.82 -10.92 -7.89
N HIS A 228 0.97 -9.82 -8.63
CA HIS A 228 1.35 -9.88 -10.05
C HIS A 228 2.73 -10.54 -10.25
N ARG A 229 3.67 -10.32 -9.33
CA ARG A 229 5.00 -10.90 -9.41
C ARG A 229 5.06 -12.36 -8.97
N ILE A 230 4.35 -12.72 -7.90
CA ILE A 230 4.44 -14.05 -7.29
C ILE A 230 3.47 -15.04 -7.98
N ALA A 231 2.22 -14.64 -8.21
CA ALA A 231 1.17 -15.52 -8.74
C ALA A 231 1.17 -15.55 -10.28
N GLU A 232 1.12 -14.37 -10.90
CA GLU A 232 0.96 -14.24 -12.35
C GLU A 232 2.29 -14.31 -13.10
N LYS A 233 3.43 -14.36 -12.40
CA LYS A 233 4.78 -14.28 -13.00
C LYS A 233 4.94 -13.08 -13.94
N GLY A 234 4.25 -11.97 -13.66
CA GLY A 234 4.24 -10.77 -14.50
C GLY A 234 3.34 -10.85 -15.73
N ASN A 235 2.43 -11.84 -15.84
CA ASN A 235 1.48 -11.93 -16.94
C ASN A 235 0.32 -10.92 -16.79
N MET A 236 -0.05 -10.30 -17.91
CA MET A 236 -1.11 -9.29 -17.99
C MET A 236 -2.49 -9.95 -18.13
N THR A 237 -3.15 -10.27 -17.02
CA THR A 237 -4.43 -10.99 -17.04
C THR A 237 -5.63 -10.10 -16.65
N PRO A 238 -6.83 -10.31 -17.23
CA PRO A 238 -8.05 -9.60 -16.82
C PRO A 238 -8.41 -9.81 -15.35
N GLN A 239 -8.09 -10.98 -14.79
CA GLN A 239 -8.32 -11.32 -13.39
C GLN A 239 -7.46 -10.46 -12.48
N PHE A 240 -6.18 -10.25 -12.85
CA PHE A 240 -5.30 -9.36 -12.13
C PHE A 240 -5.82 -7.91 -12.15
N LEU A 241 -6.24 -7.41 -13.31
CA LEU A 241 -6.80 -6.06 -13.42
C LEU A 241 -7.98 -5.86 -12.46
N ARG A 242 -8.93 -6.79 -12.44
CA ARG A 242 -10.10 -6.70 -11.54
C ARG A 242 -9.69 -6.73 -10.07
N LEU A 243 -8.75 -7.61 -9.71
CA LEU A 243 -8.22 -7.70 -8.34
C LEU A 243 -7.54 -6.40 -7.91
N ALA A 244 -6.64 -5.86 -8.75
CA ALA A 244 -5.90 -4.64 -8.47
C ALA A 244 -6.85 -3.44 -8.28
N SER A 245 -7.87 -3.29 -9.13
CA SER A 245 -8.87 -2.22 -8.99
C SER A 245 -9.67 -2.34 -7.69
N ILE A 246 -10.09 -3.55 -7.31
CA ILE A 246 -10.82 -3.77 -6.05
C ILE A 246 -9.93 -3.44 -4.86
N LEU A 247 -8.68 -3.93 -4.84
CA LEU A 247 -7.75 -3.69 -3.74
C LEU A 247 -7.44 -2.20 -3.58
N LEU A 248 -7.25 -1.46 -4.69
CA LEU A 248 -7.05 -0.01 -4.66
C LEU A 248 -8.24 0.69 -3.97
N LEU A 249 -9.47 0.43 -4.41
CA LEU A 249 -10.67 1.04 -3.84
C LEU A 249 -10.89 0.63 -2.37
N CYS A 250 -10.67 -0.65 -2.04
CA CYS A 250 -10.77 -1.16 -0.68
C CYS A 250 -9.73 -0.52 0.26
N ALA A 251 -8.54 -0.19 -0.24
CA ALA A 251 -7.51 0.45 0.58
C ALA A 251 -7.76 1.94 0.84
N MET A 252 -8.46 2.63 -0.07
CA MET A 252 -8.79 4.05 0.10
C MET A 252 -9.72 4.29 1.29
N VAL A 253 -10.61 3.34 1.61
CA VAL A 253 -11.55 3.45 2.74
C VAL A 253 -10.83 3.54 4.10
N PRO A 254 -10.00 2.55 4.53
CA PRO A 254 -9.27 2.64 5.78
C PRO A 254 -8.26 3.79 5.77
N PHE A 255 -7.70 4.17 4.61
CA PHE A 255 -6.82 5.34 4.52
C PHE A 255 -7.54 6.65 4.88
N ALA A 256 -8.71 6.90 4.29
CA ALA A 256 -9.52 8.08 4.60
C ALA A 256 -9.92 8.12 6.08
N LEU A 257 -10.38 6.98 6.61
CA LEU A 257 -10.73 6.86 8.03
C LEU A 257 -9.53 7.15 8.93
N GLY A 258 -8.37 6.54 8.64
CA GLY A 258 -7.15 6.75 9.40
C GLY A 258 -6.72 8.22 9.45
N ILE A 259 -6.67 8.90 8.30
CA ILE A 259 -6.33 10.33 8.24
C ILE A 259 -7.33 11.18 9.01
N CYS A 260 -8.64 10.91 8.89
CA CYS A 260 -9.66 11.71 9.57
C CYS A 260 -9.63 11.54 11.09
N VAL A 261 -9.38 10.32 11.58
CA VAL A 261 -9.21 10.06 13.01
C VAL A 261 -7.96 10.76 13.53
N ASP A 262 -6.86 10.73 12.80
CA ASP A 262 -5.65 11.45 13.19
C ASP A 262 -5.83 12.96 13.17
N PHE A 263 -6.54 13.47 12.17
CA PHE A 263 -6.87 14.88 12.09
C PHE A 263 -7.71 15.32 13.29
N TYR A 264 -8.68 14.51 13.71
CA TYR A 264 -9.42 14.74 14.95
C TYR A 264 -8.51 14.79 16.18
N VAL A 265 -7.54 13.87 16.31
CA VAL A 265 -6.58 13.86 17.44
C VAL A 265 -5.74 15.13 17.45
N VAL A 266 -5.24 15.55 16.28
CA VAL A 266 -4.47 16.80 16.14
C VAL A 266 -5.31 18.02 16.50
N LEU A 267 -6.54 18.12 16.00
CA LEU A 267 -7.45 19.24 16.30
C LEU A 267 -7.84 19.27 17.78
N SER A 268 -8.06 18.11 18.40
CA SER A 268 -8.38 18.01 19.82
C SER A 268 -7.22 18.52 20.68
N LYS A 269 -5.98 18.24 20.28
CA LYS A 269 -4.77 18.76 20.94
C LYS A 269 -4.62 20.29 20.81
N VAL A 270 -5.08 20.89 19.71
CA VAL A 270 -4.86 22.32 19.42
C VAL A 270 -6.03 23.20 19.90
N ILE A 271 -7.26 22.84 19.55
CA ILE A 271 -8.45 23.68 19.73
C ILE A 271 -9.01 23.60 21.16
N HIS A 272 -8.75 22.50 21.88
CA HIS A 272 -9.29 22.24 23.23
C HIS A 272 -10.84 22.29 23.32
N ALA A 273 -11.54 22.18 22.19
CA ALA A 273 -12.99 22.10 22.09
C ALA A 273 -13.40 20.87 21.27
N PRO A 274 -13.78 19.74 21.92
CA PRO A 274 -13.96 18.46 21.25
C PRO A 274 -15.08 18.46 20.20
N GLY A 275 -16.15 19.24 20.43
CA GLY A 275 -17.25 19.37 19.47
C GLY A 275 -16.83 20.03 18.15
N VAL A 276 -15.98 21.07 18.22
CA VAL A 276 -15.46 21.75 17.02
C VAL A 276 -14.49 20.84 16.26
N ALA A 277 -13.58 20.17 16.98
CA ALA A 277 -12.66 19.20 16.39
C ALA A 277 -13.41 18.06 15.68
N PHE A 278 -14.45 17.52 16.31
CA PHE A 278 -15.30 16.48 15.72
C PHE A 278 -16.04 16.97 14.48
N GLY A 279 -16.60 18.18 14.51
CA GLY A 279 -17.28 18.78 13.36
C GLY A 279 -16.37 18.95 12.16
N ILE A 280 -15.15 19.47 12.37
CA ILE A 280 -14.15 19.65 11.30
C ILE A 280 -13.68 18.30 10.76
N ALA A 281 -13.38 17.33 11.63
CA ALA A 281 -12.95 16.00 11.20
C ALA A 281 -14.05 15.27 10.40
N THR A 282 -15.31 15.43 10.81
CA THR A 282 -16.47 14.90 10.08
C THR A 282 -16.63 15.57 8.72
N ALA A 283 -16.48 16.90 8.64
CA ALA A 283 -16.50 17.63 7.37
C ALA A 283 -15.38 17.19 6.42
N ALA A 284 -14.18 16.94 6.95
CA ALA A 284 -13.06 16.39 6.18
C ALA A 284 -13.37 14.97 5.67
N PHE A 285 -13.94 14.10 6.52
CA PHE A 285 -14.38 12.76 6.11
C PHE A 285 -15.44 12.80 5.02
N LEU A 286 -16.45 13.66 5.14
CA LEU A 286 -17.48 13.85 4.12
C LEU A 286 -16.89 14.38 2.81
N THR A 287 -15.85 15.20 2.88
CA THR A 287 -15.13 15.70 1.70
C THR A 287 -14.39 14.55 1.00
N PHE A 288 -13.68 13.69 1.74
CA PHE A 288 -13.06 12.50 1.16
C PHE A 288 -14.08 11.52 0.59
N ALA A 289 -15.14 11.19 1.34
CA ALA A 289 -16.19 10.29 0.90
C ALA A 289 -16.92 10.84 -0.35
N GLY A 290 -17.16 12.16 -0.36
CA GLY A 290 -17.77 12.88 -1.46
C GLY A 290 -16.92 12.83 -2.72
N LEU A 291 -15.65 13.21 -2.64
CA LEU A 291 -14.75 13.28 -3.79
C LEU A 291 -14.33 11.90 -4.32
N TRP A 292 -14.08 10.93 -3.44
CA TRP A 292 -13.51 9.64 -3.84
C TRP A 292 -14.58 8.62 -4.25
N PHE A 293 -15.78 8.68 -3.67
CA PHE A 293 -16.81 7.68 -3.91
C PHE A 293 -18.08 8.30 -4.48
N ALA A 294 -18.64 9.35 -3.85
CA ALA A 294 -19.92 9.90 -4.29
C ALA A 294 -19.85 10.53 -5.69
N PHE A 295 -18.82 11.35 -5.96
CA PHE A 295 -18.63 12.02 -7.24
C PHE A 295 -18.43 11.01 -8.40
N PRO A 296 -17.52 10.02 -8.33
CA PRO A 296 -17.38 9.02 -9.39
C PRO A 296 -18.64 8.17 -9.60
N MET A 297 -19.35 7.81 -8.53
CA MET A 297 -20.61 7.06 -8.64
C MET A 297 -21.70 7.87 -9.33
N TRP A 298 -21.79 9.18 -9.04
CA TRP A 298 -22.74 10.09 -9.68
C TRP A 298 -22.42 10.29 -11.18
N SER A 299 -21.16 10.50 -11.54
CA SER A 299 -20.73 10.61 -12.94
C SER A 299 -21.08 9.35 -13.74
N ARG A 300 -20.83 8.16 -13.17
CA ARG A 300 -21.18 6.89 -13.81
C ARG A 300 -22.69 6.74 -14.04
N HIS A 301 -23.51 7.20 -13.09
CA HIS A 301 -24.97 7.12 -13.21
C HIS A 301 -25.50 8.09 -14.29
N ASN A 302 -24.92 9.29 -14.38
CA ASN A 302 -25.32 10.29 -15.38
C ASN A 302 -24.91 9.90 -16.81
N GLU A 303 -23.78 9.22 -16.98
CA GLU A 303 -23.36 8.69 -18.30
C GLU A 303 -24.26 7.54 -18.75
N ALA A 304 -24.67 6.65 -17.84
CA ALA A 304 -25.65 5.60 -18.13
C ALA A 304 -27.02 6.18 -18.56
N GLY A 305 -27.45 7.30 -17.96
CA GLY A 305 -28.65 8.03 -18.37
C GLY A 305 -28.54 8.73 -19.73
N ARG A 306 -27.36 9.27 -20.09
CA ARG A 306 -27.09 9.91 -21.39
C ARG A 306 -27.00 8.92 -22.55
N GLY A 307 -26.50 7.70 -22.33
CA GLY A 307 -26.45 6.65 -23.34
C GLY A 307 -27.83 6.10 -23.74
N SER A 308 -28.80 6.11 -22.82
CA SER A 308 -30.16 5.65 -23.10
C SER A 308 -31.03 6.70 -23.81
N GLY A 309 -30.75 8.00 -23.63
CA GLY A 309 -31.51 9.09 -24.28
C GLY A 309 -31.05 9.43 -25.70
N SER A 310 -29.83 9.04 -26.09
CA SER A 310 -29.28 9.27 -27.43
C SER A 310 -29.64 8.18 -28.44
N GLN A 311 -30.01 6.97 -27.98
CA GLN A 311 -30.56 5.92 -28.85
C GLN A 311 -32.03 6.15 -29.25
N THR A 312 -32.81 6.92 -28.47
CA THR A 312 -34.22 7.20 -28.76
C THR A 312 -34.44 8.35 -29.75
N LEU A 313 -33.41 9.15 -30.04
CA LEU A 313 -33.46 10.27 -30.99
C LEU A 313 -32.91 9.91 -32.39
N ALA A 314 -32.45 8.67 -32.58
CA ALA A 314 -32.02 8.16 -33.88
C ALA A 314 -33.08 7.22 -34.48
N LEU A 315 -33.93 7.82 -35.31
CA LEU A 315 -34.86 7.24 -36.31
C LEU A 315 -36.34 7.06 -35.90
N PRO A 316 -37.31 7.25 -36.83
CA PRO A 316 -37.24 7.88 -38.16
C PRO A 316 -38.36 8.92 -38.44
N ASN A 317 -38.11 9.80 -39.41
CA ASN A 317 -39.06 10.16 -40.48
C ASN A 317 -38.25 10.53 -41.72
#